data_AF-A0A9E4TM62-F1
#
_entry.id   AF-A0A9E4TM62-F1
#
_cell.length_a   1.000
_cell.length_b   1.000
_cell.length_c   1.000
_cell.angle_alpha   90.00
_cell.angle_beta   90.00
_cell.angle_gamma   90.00
#
_symmetry.space_group_name_H-M   'P 1'
#
loop_
_entity.id
_entity.type
_entity.pdbx_description
1 polymer ?
#
loop_
_entity_poly.entity_id
_entity_poly.type
_entity_poly.pdbx_seq_one_letter_code
_entity_poly.pdbx_strand_id
1 'polypeptide(L)'
;TPYVVAVTVTDVDGGLDTQTFNITVQDVPTLPGGAGPAKDLDGDGKAEDVNGSGSTDFNDVVLFFQNMLHPLVQNSQSLFDFNNNGRVDFDDVVQLFLSFAS
;
A
#
# COMPACT_ATOMS: atom_id res chain seq x y z
N THR A 1 -8.86 -8.81 -5.41
CA THR A 1 -10.15 -9.17 -6.06
C THR A 1 -11.06 -7.96 -6.05
N PRO A 2 -11.71 -7.58 -7.16
CA PRO A 2 -12.68 -6.49 -7.15
C PRO A 2 -13.96 -6.92 -6.42
N TYR A 3 -14.47 -6.04 -5.57
CA TYR A 3 -15.74 -6.15 -4.87
C TYR A 3 -16.76 -5.25 -5.57
N VAL A 4 -17.94 -5.79 -5.86
CA VAL A 4 -19.05 -5.01 -6.41
C VAL A 4 -19.87 -4.45 -5.25
N VAL A 5 -19.94 -3.13 -5.13
CA VAL A 5 -20.79 -2.44 -4.16
C VAL A 5 -22.00 -1.88 -4.90
N ALA A 6 -23.21 -2.23 -4.45
CA ALA A 6 -24.45 -1.67 -4.94
C ALA A 6 -25.00 -0.65 -3.95
N VAL A 7 -25.28 0.56 -4.42
CA VAL A 7 -25.94 1.62 -3.66
C VAL A 7 -27.32 1.83 -4.23
N THR A 8 -28.34 1.64 -3.39
CA THR A 8 -29.74 1.88 -3.73
C THR A 8 -30.24 3.14 -3.02
N VAL A 9 -30.83 4.07 -3.76
CA VAL A 9 -31.44 5.29 -3.23
C VAL A 9 -32.95 5.21 -3.46
N THR A 10 -33.73 5.53 -2.42
CA THR A 10 -35.19 5.62 -2.50
C THR A 10 -35.65 7.02 -2.08
N ASP A 11 -36.46 7.67 -2.91
CA ASP A 11 -37.09 8.96 -2.59
C ASP A 11 -38.38 8.74 -1.77
N VAL A 12 -38.85 9.79 -1.10
CA VAL A 12 -40.06 9.76 -0.25
C VAL A 12 -41.33 9.40 -1.01
N ASP A 13 -41.35 9.67 -2.33
CA ASP A 13 -42.44 9.30 -3.23
C ASP A 13 -42.31 7.86 -3.79
N GLY A 14 -41.29 7.12 -3.36
CA GLY A 14 -41.09 5.70 -3.70
C GLY A 14 -40.28 5.45 -4.98
N GLY A 15 -39.73 6.50 -5.61
CA GLY A 15 -38.77 6.35 -6.72
C GLY A 15 -37.49 5.66 -6.23
N LEU A 16 -36.97 4.70 -7.00
CA LEU A 16 -35.79 3.91 -6.65
C LEU A 16 -34.78 3.95 -7.78
N ASP A 17 -33.51 4.18 -7.44
CA ASP A 17 -32.38 3.98 -8.33
C ASP A 17 -31.31 3.12 -7.66
N THR A 18 -30.55 2.37 -8.44
CA THR A 18 -29.44 1.56 -7.93
C THR A 18 -28.24 1.70 -8.85
N GLN A 19 -27.10 2.04 -8.26
CA GLN A 19 -25.84 2.17 -8.95
C GLN A 19 -24.80 1.21 -8.38
N THR A 20 -23.93 0.68 -9.22
CA THR A 20 -22.87 -0.25 -8.81
C THR A 20 -21.49 0.35 -9.02
N PHE A 21 -20.59 0.09 -8.07
CA PHE A 21 -19.20 0.51 -8.07
C PHE A 21 -18.30 -0.72 -7.92
N ASN A 22 -17.21 -0.76 -8.69
CA ASN A 22 -16.17 -1.76 -8.49
C ASN A 22 -15.10 -1.18 -7.56
N ILE A 23 -14.86 -1.85 -6.43
CA ILE A 23 -13.81 -1.50 -5.47
C ILE A 23 -12.74 -2.59 -5.52
N THR A 24 -11.51 -2.24 -5.85
CA THR A 24 -10.38 -3.18 -5.76
C THR A 24 -9.69 -3.01 -4.41
N VAL A 25 -9.60 -4.08 -3.63
CA VAL A 25 -8.73 -4.13 -2.46
C VAL A 25 -7.44 -4.84 -2.89
N GLN A 26 -6.32 -4.14 -2.78
CA GLN A 26 -5.00 -4.70 -2.99
C GLN A 26 -4.56 -5.42 -1.70
N ASP A 27 -4.16 -6.67 -1.83
CA ASP A 27 -3.56 -7.40 -0.71
C ASP A 27 -2.13 -6.89 -0.54
N VAL A 28 -1.77 -6.51 0.69
CA VAL A 28 -0.47 -5.90 1.00
C VAL A 28 0.28 -6.81 1.95
N PRO A 29 1.54 -7.17 1.67
CA PRO A 29 2.24 -8.16 2.47
C PRO A 29 2.53 -7.65 3.88
N THR A 30 2.44 -8.55 4.86
CA THR A 30 3.09 -8.39 6.17
C THR A 30 4.51 -8.96 6.05
N LEU A 31 5.53 -8.11 6.21
CA LEU A 31 6.92 -8.56 6.12
C LEU A 31 7.38 -9.25 7.42
N PRO A 32 8.34 -10.20 7.35
CA PRO A 32 8.96 -10.77 8.54
C PRO A 32 9.54 -9.69 9.46
N GLY A 33 9.04 -9.61 10.70
CA GLY A 33 9.41 -8.59 11.67
C GLY A 33 8.49 -7.36 11.70
N GLY A 34 7.51 -7.27 10.81
CA GLY A 34 6.47 -6.23 10.83
C GLY A 34 5.39 -6.46 11.89
N ALA A 35 4.75 -5.38 12.33
CA ALA A 35 3.61 -5.38 13.24
C ALA A 35 2.28 -5.63 12.51
N GLY A 36 2.24 -5.41 11.21
CA GLY A 36 1.07 -5.65 10.36
C GLY A 36 1.39 -5.56 8.86
N PRO A 37 0.35 -5.57 8.00
CA PRO A 37 0.52 -5.33 6.57
C PRO A 37 1.13 -3.97 6.32
N ALA A 38 1.99 -3.87 5.31
CA ALA A 38 2.48 -2.58 4.87
C ALA A 38 1.31 -1.69 4.40
N LYS A 39 1.46 -0.36 4.45
CA LYS A 39 0.39 0.57 4.04
C LYS A 39 0.93 1.75 3.26
N ASP A 40 0.09 2.20 2.35
CA ASP A 40 0.16 3.49 1.68
C ASP A 40 -0.59 4.51 2.56
N LEU A 41 0.12 5.50 3.12
CA LEU A 41 -0.48 6.52 4.00
C LEU A 41 -0.74 7.84 3.27
N ASP A 42 -0.07 8.11 2.15
CA ASP A 42 -0.23 9.34 1.36
C ASP A 42 -1.08 9.20 0.08
N GLY A 43 -1.39 7.97 -0.31
CA GLY A 43 -2.28 7.61 -1.41
C GLY A 43 -1.62 7.61 -2.78
N ASP A 44 -0.28 7.57 -2.87
CA ASP A 44 0.45 7.57 -4.13
C ASP A 44 0.60 6.17 -4.77
N GLY A 45 0.19 5.12 -4.05
CA GLY A 45 0.27 3.73 -4.46
C GLY A 45 1.54 2.99 -4.02
N LYS A 46 2.44 3.64 -3.26
CA LYS A 46 3.60 3.03 -2.61
C LYS A 46 3.28 2.74 -1.15
N ALA A 47 3.95 1.74 -0.57
CA ALA A 47 3.70 1.33 0.80
C ALA A 47 4.86 1.74 1.71
N GLU A 48 4.84 2.98 2.19
CA GLU A 48 5.87 3.60 3.01
C GLU A 48 5.82 3.18 4.50
N ASP A 49 4.64 2.81 5.03
CA ASP A 49 4.49 2.15 6.34
C ASP A 49 4.82 0.65 6.20
N VAL A 50 6.07 0.34 5.88
CA VAL A 50 6.55 -1.02 5.57
C VAL A 50 6.33 -2.00 6.73
N ASN A 51 6.47 -1.53 7.97
CA ASN A 51 6.29 -2.35 9.16
C ASN A 51 4.84 -2.45 9.63
N GLY A 52 3.93 -1.67 9.05
CA GLY A 52 2.50 -1.70 9.34
C GLY A 52 2.12 -1.05 10.68
N SER A 53 2.99 -0.25 11.29
CA SER A 53 2.75 0.44 12.56
C SER A 53 1.75 1.60 12.48
N GLY A 54 1.46 2.07 11.27
CA GLY A 54 0.60 3.23 11.03
C GLY A 54 1.33 4.56 11.07
N SER A 55 2.66 4.55 10.89
CA SER A 55 3.49 5.76 10.77
C SER A 55 4.70 5.45 9.89
N THR A 56 5.08 6.40 9.04
CA THR A 56 6.29 6.32 8.22
C THR A 56 7.49 6.82 9.01
N ASP A 57 8.39 5.92 9.41
CA ASP A 57 9.56 6.26 10.20
C ASP A 57 10.80 5.40 9.88
N PHE A 58 11.87 5.59 10.67
CA PHE A 58 13.14 4.90 10.44
C PHE A 58 13.06 3.36 10.60
N ASN A 59 12.09 2.84 11.36
CA ASN A 59 11.90 1.40 11.49
C ASN A 59 11.40 0.78 10.17
N ASP A 60 10.67 1.53 9.34
CA ASP A 60 10.29 1.09 8.00
C ASP A 60 11.51 0.91 7.11
N VAL A 61 12.45 1.87 7.13
CA VAL A 61 13.71 1.79 6.39
C VAL A 61 14.52 0.56 6.81
N VAL A 62 14.64 0.32 8.11
CA VAL A 62 15.38 -0.83 8.65
C VAL A 62 14.73 -2.14 8.22
N LEU A 63 13.41 -2.27 8.38
CA LEU A 63 12.69 -3.49 8.03
C LEU A 63 12.72 -3.75 6.52
N PHE A 64 12.59 -2.70 5.73
CA PHE A 64 12.66 -2.75 4.28
C PHE A 64 14.04 -3.23 3.82
N PHE A 65 15.12 -2.62 4.34
CA PHE A 65 16.49 -3.04 4.03
C PHE A 65 16.76 -4.51 4.38
N GLN A 66 16.30 -4.97 5.55
CA GLN A 66 16.45 -6.36 5.99
C GLN A 66 15.71 -7.37 5.10
N ASN A 67 14.58 -6.96 4.53
CA ASN A 67 13.72 -7.81 3.71
C ASN A 67 13.77 -7.47 2.21
N MET A 68 14.67 -6.59 1.77
CA MET A 68 14.67 -6.05 0.40
C MET A 68 14.71 -7.15 -0.67
N LEU A 69 15.48 -8.22 -0.43
CA LEU A 69 15.59 -9.38 -1.35
C LEU A 69 14.54 -10.47 -1.08
N HIS A 70 13.68 -10.29 -0.08
CA HIS A 70 12.65 -11.27 0.28
C HIS A 70 11.59 -11.36 -0.83
N PRO A 71 11.06 -12.56 -1.15
CA PRO A 71 10.06 -12.71 -2.19
C PRO A 71 8.81 -11.85 -2.01
N LEU A 72 8.38 -11.59 -0.76
CA LEU A 72 7.24 -10.70 -0.49
C LEU A 72 7.48 -9.26 -0.95
N VAL A 73 8.73 -8.79 -0.90
CA VAL A 73 9.11 -7.47 -1.40
C VAL A 73 9.30 -7.51 -2.91
N GLN A 74 10.11 -8.45 -3.40
CA GLN A 74 10.47 -8.54 -4.82
C GLN A 74 9.27 -8.84 -5.73
N ASN A 75 8.28 -9.61 -5.27
CA ASN A 75 7.04 -9.87 -6.03
C ASN A 75 6.02 -8.73 -5.92
N SER A 76 6.26 -7.74 -5.07
CA SER A 76 5.36 -6.61 -4.81
C SER A 76 5.99 -5.30 -5.30
N GLN A 77 6.71 -5.36 -6.43
CA GLN A 77 7.45 -4.24 -7.00
C GLN A 77 6.64 -2.94 -7.08
N SER A 78 5.37 -2.99 -7.50
CA SER A 78 4.54 -1.79 -7.62
C SER A 78 4.45 -0.98 -6.33
N LEU A 79 4.50 -1.66 -5.17
CA LEU A 79 4.41 -1.07 -3.84
C LEU A 79 5.76 -0.56 -3.29
N PHE A 80 6.86 -1.20 -3.68
CA PHE A 80 8.18 -1.02 -3.04
C PHE A 80 9.27 -0.45 -3.95
N ASP A 81 9.00 -0.28 -5.25
CA ASP A 81 9.83 0.49 -6.19
C ASP A 81 9.54 1.98 -5.98
N PHE A 82 10.11 2.54 -4.91
CA PHE A 82 9.89 3.92 -4.48
C PHE A 82 10.49 4.94 -5.44
N ASN A 83 11.58 4.60 -6.13
CA ASN A 83 12.21 5.50 -7.09
C ASN A 83 11.66 5.35 -8.53
N ASN A 84 10.75 4.41 -8.76
CA ASN A 84 10.09 4.10 -10.03
C ASN A 84 11.07 3.72 -11.16
N ASN A 85 12.17 3.03 -10.85
CA ASN A 85 13.16 2.59 -11.82
C ASN A 85 12.86 1.20 -12.41
N GLY A 86 11.76 0.56 -12.01
CA GLY A 86 11.31 -0.74 -12.51
C GLY A 86 12.01 -1.92 -11.85
N ARG A 87 12.62 -1.76 -10.68
CA ARG A 87 13.21 -2.81 -9.83
C ARG A 87 13.12 -2.39 -8.37
N VAL A 88 13.23 -3.36 -7.45
CA VAL A 88 13.33 -3.06 -6.02
C VAL A 88 14.78 -3.30 -5.59
N ASP A 89 15.51 -2.23 -5.33
CA ASP A 89 16.94 -2.22 -5.03
C ASP A 89 17.32 -1.21 -3.92
N PHE A 90 18.62 -0.98 -3.75
CA PHE A 90 19.11 -0.10 -2.70
C PHE A 90 18.72 1.37 -2.90
N ASP A 91 18.51 1.81 -4.14
CA ASP A 91 18.06 3.18 -4.40
C ASP A 91 16.65 3.40 -3.86
N ASP A 92 15.82 2.34 -3.76
CA ASP A 92 14.50 2.39 -3.12
C ASP A 92 14.59 2.56 -1.60
N VAL A 93 15.60 1.95 -0.96
CA VAL A 93 15.85 2.13 0.49
C VAL A 93 16.20 3.59 0.78
N VAL A 94 17.04 4.18 -0.07
CA VAL A 94 17.42 5.59 0.03
C VAL A 94 16.20 6.48 -0.21
N GLN A 95 15.38 6.17 -1.21
CA GLN A 95 14.19 6.94 -1.52
C GLN A 95 13.16 6.90 -0.39
N LEU A 96 12.94 5.74 0.24
CA LEU A 96 12.09 5.61 1.42
C LEU A 96 12.62 6.44 2.60
N PHE A 97 13.92 6.45 2.85
CA PHE A 97 14.50 7.30 3.89
C PHE A 97 14.26 8.79 3.62
N LEU A 98 14.40 9.22 2.37
CA LEU A 98 14.23 10.63 1.98
C LEU A 98 12.78 11.11 2.02
N SER A 99 11.79 10.21 1.93
CA SER A 99 10.37 10.61 1.85
C SER A 99 9.84 11.25 3.14
N PHE A 100 10.38 10.88 4.31
CA PHE A 100 9.97 11.42 5.61
C PHE A 100 11.05 12.24 6.32
N ALA A 101 12.28 12.26 5.80
CA ALA A 101 13.40 12.99 6.40
C ALA A 101 13.50 14.46 5.95
N SER A 102 12.62 14.92 5.05
CA SER A 102 12.62 16.28 4.48
C SER A 102 11.77 17.29 5.24
#